data_AF-A0A6A5RJI7-F1
#
_entry.id   AF-A0A6A5RJI7-F1
#
_cell.length_a   1.000
_cell.length_b   1.000
_cell.length_c   1.000
_cell.angle_alpha   90.00
_cell.angle_beta   90.00
_cell.angle_gamma   90.00
#
_symmetry.space_group_name_H-M   'P 1'
#
loop_
_entity.id
_entity.type
_entity.pdbx_description
1 polymer ?
#
loop_
_entity_poly.entity_id
_entity_poly.type
_entity_poly.pdbx_seq_one_letter_code
_entity_poly.pdbx_strand_id
1 'polypeptide(L)'
;MHSLLSAPLLVLLASLAAATSDISLSQFTPRINNLPTECKAVYTSTIDGCTASDFSSSATCSAQCVAGLTRIAASVKSGCRNVDVGETSIIGVFQNDIGVAAL
;
A
#
# COMPACT_ATOMS: atom_id res chain seq x y z
N MET A 1 -24.99 -59.55 8.44
CA MET A 1 -25.29 -58.16 8.07
C MET A 1 -24.41 -57.24 8.88
N HIS A 2 -23.16 -57.03 8.44
CA HIS A 2 -22.19 -56.13 9.08
C HIS A 2 -21.91 -55.00 8.08
N SER A 3 -22.62 -53.89 8.23
CA SER A 3 -22.40 -52.70 7.40
C SER A 3 -21.22 -51.93 7.97
N LEU A 4 -20.14 -51.88 7.18
CA LEU A 4 -18.97 -51.05 7.41
C LEU A 4 -19.36 -49.58 7.20
N LEU A 5 -19.39 -48.80 8.28
CA LEU A 5 -19.53 -47.34 8.20
C LEU A 5 -18.23 -46.74 7.66
N SER A 6 -18.23 -46.34 6.39
CA SER A 6 -17.17 -45.50 5.81
C SER A 6 -17.44 -44.03 6.17
N ALA A 7 -16.69 -43.49 7.11
CA ALA A 7 -16.71 -42.06 7.42
C ALA A 7 -15.86 -41.28 6.39
N PRO A 8 -16.34 -40.17 5.80
CA PRO A 8 -15.53 -39.36 4.91
C PRO A 8 -14.63 -38.44 5.76
N LEU A 9 -13.32 -38.54 5.55
CA LEU A 9 -12.33 -37.64 6.15
C LEU A 9 -12.38 -36.31 5.38
N LEU A 10 -13.10 -35.32 5.91
CA LEU A 10 -13.17 -33.97 5.33
C LEU A 10 -11.84 -33.25 5.59
N VAL A 11 -10.94 -33.23 4.61
CA VAL A 11 -9.68 -32.48 4.69
C VAL A 11 -9.99 -31.00 4.45
N LEU A 12 -10.03 -30.22 5.53
CA LEU A 12 -10.21 -28.77 5.49
C LEU A 12 -8.85 -28.11 5.18
N LEU A 13 -8.60 -27.78 3.91
CA LEU A 13 -7.46 -26.93 3.55
C LEU A 13 -7.74 -25.49 3.98
N ALA A 14 -7.34 -25.13 5.20
CA ALA A 14 -7.30 -23.74 5.62
C ALA A 14 -6.16 -23.03 4.87
N SER A 15 -6.51 -22.27 3.83
CA SER A 15 -5.60 -21.34 3.19
C SER A 15 -5.24 -20.24 4.19
N LEU A 16 -4.02 -20.30 4.75
CA LEU A 16 -3.41 -19.18 5.47
C LEU A 16 -3.24 -18.03 4.47
N ALA A 17 -4.21 -17.13 4.41
CA ALA A 17 -4.01 -15.84 3.78
C ALA A 17 -2.90 -15.13 4.55
N ALA A 18 -1.71 -15.01 3.95
CA ALA A 18 -0.65 -14.20 4.52
C ALA A 18 -1.18 -12.78 4.70
N ALA A 19 -1.11 -12.24 5.92
CA ALA A 19 -1.51 -10.86 6.18
C ALA A 19 -0.62 -9.93 5.34
N THR A 20 -1.16 -9.39 4.26
CA THR A 20 -0.52 -8.32 3.51
C THR A 20 -0.59 -7.07 4.37
N SER A 21 0.55 -6.60 4.87
CA SER A 21 0.61 -5.31 5.54
C SER A 21 0.28 -4.23 4.51
N ASP A 22 -0.90 -3.63 4.67
CA ASP A 22 -1.33 -2.51 3.82
C ASP A 22 -0.30 -1.38 3.87
N ILE A 23 0.13 -0.92 2.70
CA ILE A 23 1.09 0.18 2.57
C ILE A 23 0.36 1.51 2.33
N SER A 24 0.77 2.57 3.02
CA SER A 24 0.30 3.95 2.83
C SER A 24 1.46 4.93 2.89
N LEU A 25 1.28 6.14 2.35
CA LEU A 25 2.31 7.19 2.40
C LEU A 25 2.71 7.55 3.85
N SER A 26 1.79 7.35 4.80
CA SER A 26 2.03 7.64 6.21
C SER A 26 3.08 6.76 6.88
N GLN A 27 3.41 5.60 6.30
CA GLN A 27 4.41 4.69 6.85
C GLN A 27 5.85 5.09 6.48
N PHE A 28 6.03 5.96 5.49
CA PHE A 28 7.34 6.44 5.07
C PHE A 28 7.85 7.52 6.03
N THR A 29 9.17 7.51 6.27
CA THR A 29 9.84 8.50 7.12
C THR A 29 10.62 9.51 6.26
N PRO A 30 10.64 10.81 6.64
CA PRO A 30 10.00 11.40 7.81
C PRO A 30 8.48 11.53 7.68
N ARG A 31 7.76 11.41 8.81
CA ARG A 31 6.29 11.52 8.86
C ARG A 31 5.85 12.97 8.87
N ILE A 32 4.68 13.23 8.28
CA ILE A 32 4.09 14.57 8.18
C ILE A 32 2.86 14.65 9.08
N ASN A 33 2.79 15.69 9.90
CA ASN A 33 1.70 15.96 10.84
C ASN A 33 0.93 17.22 10.42
N ASN A 34 -0.24 17.44 11.04
CA ASN A 34 -1.07 18.65 10.82
C ASN A 34 -1.49 18.89 9.36
N LEU A 35 -1.67 17.82 8.58
CA LEU A 35 -2.20 17.90 7.21
C LEU A 35 -3.69 18.28 7.23
N PRO A 36 -4.15 19.12 6.27
CA PRO A 36 -5.57 19.34 6.04
C PRO A 36 -6.31 18.01 5.78
N THR A 37 -7.59 17.94 6.15
CA THR A 37 -8.38 16.70 6.11
C THR A 37 -8.32 15.96 4.77
N GLU A 38 -8.43 16.67 3.65
CA GLU A 38 -8.37 16.05 2.31
C GLU A 38 -7.02 15.39 2.04
N CYS A 39 -5.93 16.09 2.31
CA CYS A 39 -4.59 15.56 2.11
C CYS A 39 -4.27 14.44 3.12
N LYS A 40 -4.73 14.58 4.37
CA LYS A 40 -4.59 13.55 5.40
C LYS A 40 -5.23 12.23 4.95
N ALA A 41 -6.43 12.29 4.36
CA ALA A 41 -7.13 11.10 3.87
C ALA A 41 -6.32 10.34 2.81
N VAL A 42 -5.72 11.06 1.86
CA VAL A 42 -4.79 10.49 0.86
C VAL A 42 -3.51 9.96 1.51
N TYR A 43 -2.93 10.73 2.42
CA TYR A 43 -1.69 10.37 3.10
C TYR A 43 -1.79 9.05 3.88
N THR A 44 -2.97 8.76 4.44
CA THR A 44 -3.24 7.54 5.22
C THR A 44 -3.95 6.45 4.42
N SER A 45 -4.31 6.67 3.15
CA SER A 45 -4.99 5.64 2.35
C SER A 45 -4.06 4.52 1.96
N THR A 46 -4.56 3.29 1.98
CA THR A 46 -3.88 2.12 1.43
C THR A 46 -3.56 2.32 -0.06
N ILE A 47 -2.36 1.93 -0.46
CA ILE A 47 -1.88 1.91 -1.83
C ILE A 47 -2.12 0.49 -2.34
N ASP A 48 -3.26 0.30 -3.01
CA ASP A 48 -3.66 -1.00 -3.53
C ASP A 48 -2.60 -1.63 -4.43
N GLY A 49 -2.23 -2.87 -4.14
CA GLY A 49 -1.25 -3.64 -4.90
C GLY A 49 0.18 -3.48 -4.41
N CYS A 50 0.44 -2.62 -3.42
CA CYS A 50 1.74 -2.54 -2.75
C CYS A 50 1.77 -3.35 -1.46
N THR A 51 2.88 -4.04 -1.25
CA THR A 51 3.19 -4.82 -0.04
C THR A 51 4.52 -4.36 0.54
N ALA A 52 4.81 -4.71 1.79
CA ALA A 52 6.11 -4.37 2.40
C ALA A 52 7.32 -4.91 1.61
N SER A 53 7.17 -6.04 0.91
CA SER A 53 8.21 -6.63 0.07
C SER A 53 8.60 -5.76 -1.12
N ASP A 54 7.70 -4.91 -1.62
CA ASP A 54 7.97 -4.02 -2.76
C ASP A 54 9.01 -2.93 -2.41
N PHE A 55 9.22 -2.63 -1.12
CA PHE A 55 10.10 -1.55 -0.65
C PHE A 55 11.33 -2.05 0.11
N SER A 56 11.73 -3.31 -0.08
CA SER A 56 12.99 -3.82 0.48
C SER A 56 14.20 -3.31 -0.31
N SER A 57 15.38 -3.24 0.33
CA SER A 57 16.59 -2.59 -0.22
C SER A 57 17.12 -3.12 -1.56
N SER A 58 16.60 -4.25 -2.02
CA SER A 58 16.94 -4.87 -3.32
C SER A 58 15.70 -5.24 -4.14
N ALA A 59 14.52 -4.77 -3.76
CA ALA A 59 13.29 -5.03 -4.51
C ALA A 59 13.17 -4.11 -5.72
N THR A 60 12.62 -4.67 -6.79
CA THR A 60 11.93 -3.88 -7.81
C THR A 60 10.46 -3.94 -7.48
N CYS A 61 9.78 -2.79 -7.42
CA CYS A 61 8.33 -2.75 -7.23
C CYS A 61 7.62 -3.68 -8.22
N SER A 62 6.70 -4.49 -7.72
CA SER A 62 5.82 -5.30 -8.57
C SER A 62 4.99 -4.37 -9.48
N ALA A 63 4.57 -4.90 -10.64
CA ALA A 63 3.74 -4.13 -11.57
C ALA A 63 2.42 -3.64 -10.93
N GLN A 64 1.88 -4.40 -9.97
CA GLN A 64 0.70 -4.03 -9.21
C GLN A 64 0.98 -2.83 -8.30
N CYS A 65 2.12 -2.83 -7.61
CA CYS A 65 2.52 -1.71 -6.78
C CYS A 65 2.80 -0.45 -7.62
N VAL A 66 3.50 -0.55 -8.75
CA VAL A 66 3.71 0.59 -9.66
C VAL A 66 2.39 1.22 -10.13
N ALA A 67 1.38 0.39 -10.44
CA ALA A 67 0.06 0.88 -10.78
C ALA A 67 -0.63 1.57 -9.57
N GLY A 68 -0.46 1.04 -8.36
CA GLY A 68 -0.89 1.67 -7.11
C GLY A 68 -0.23 3.02 -6.85
N LEU A 69 1.10 3.09 -7.01
CA LEU A 69 1.89 4.31 -6.89
C LEU A 69 1.45 5.38 -7.90
N THR A 70 1.09 4.97 -9.11
CA THR A 70 0.56 5.90 -10.12
C THR A 70 -0.81 6.47 -9.71
N ARG A 71 -1.69 5.63 -9.14
CA ARG A 71 -3.01 6.10 -8.64
C ARG A 71 -2.85 7.05 -7.46
N ILE A 72 -2.02 6.70 -6.47
CA ILE A 72 -1.82 7.56 -5.31
C ILE A 72 -1.14 8.88 -5.69
N ALA A 73 -0.27 8.91 -6.71
CA ALA A 73 0.30 10.15 -7.24
C ALA A 73 -0.78 11.13 -7.71
N ALA A 74 -1.76 10.65 -8.47
CA ALA A 74 -2.89 11.47 -8.91
C ALA A 74 -3.74 11.97 -7.71
N SER A 75 -3.98 11.11 -6.72
CA SER A 75 -4.69 11.48 -5.49
C SER A 75 -3.93 12.55 -4.69
N VAL A 76 -2.60 12.46 -4.59
CA VAL A 76 -1.77 13.48 -3.91
C VAL A 76 -1.87 14.82 -4.64
N LYS A 77 -1.73 14.82 -5.97
CA LYS A 77 -1.85 16.04 -6.77
C LYS A 77 -3.20 16.74 -6.63
N SER A 78 -4.26 16.00 -6.36
CA SER A 78 -5.60 16.56 -6.14
C SER A 78 -5.83 16.96 -4.68
N GLY A 79 -5.69 16.02 -3.74
CA GLY A 79 -6.01 16.17 -2.33
C GLY A 79 -4.99 16.99 -1.53
N CYS A 80 -3.76 17.11 -2.02
CA CYS A 80 -2.68 17.87 -1.39
C CYS A 80 -2.22 19.08 -2.22
N ARG A 81 -2.99 19.53 -3.23
CA ARG A 81 -2.55 20.57 -4.18
C ARG A 81 -2.12 21.92 -3.56
N ASN A 82 -2.68 22.27 -2.41
CA ASN A 82 -2.41 23.52 -1.69
C ASN A 82 -1.60 23.30 -0.41
N VAL A 83 -1.01 22.11 -0.25
CA VAL A 83 -0.22 21.76 0.93
C VAL A 83 1.24 22.03 0.61
N ASP A 84 1.80 23.04 1.29
CA ASP A 84 3.23 23.34 1.24
C ASP A 84 3.98 22.42 2.22
N VAL A 85 4.78 21.52 1.66
CA VAL A 85 5.63 20.58 2.39
C VAL A 85 7.01 20.58 1.74
N GLY A 86 8.03 20.18 2.49
CA GLY A 86 9.38 20.07 1.93
C GLY A 86 9.41 19.18 0.69
N GLU A 87 10.18 19.57 -0.32
CA GLU A 87 10.28 18.88 -1.63
C GLU A 87 10.72 17.41 -1.49
N THR A 88 11.51 17.11 -0.46
CA THR A 88 12.01 15.76 -0.14
C THR A 88 11.06 14.96 0.77
N SER A 89 9.96 15.56 1.22
CA SER A 89 8.92 14.83 1.97
C SER A 89 8.16 13.88 1.03
N ILE A 90 7.56 12.83 1.58
CA ILE A 90 6.83 11.85 0.76
C ILE A 90 5.66 12.49 -0.04
N ILE A 91 5.02 13.53 0.49
CA ILE A 91 4.00 14.28 -0.27
C ILE A 91 4.67 15.14 -1.36
N GLY A 92 5.76 15.82 -1.02
CA GLY A 92 6.52 16.66 -1.95
C GLY A 92 7.02 15.88 -3.16
N VAL A 93 7.57 14.67 -2.97
CA VAL A 93 8.05 13.85 -4.10
C VAL A 93 6.92 13.43 -5.04
N PHE A 94 5.72 13.18 -4.54
CA PHE A 94 4.55 12.86 -5.38
C PHE A 94 3.95 14.11 -6.05
N GLN A 95 3.96 15.26 -5.39
CA GLN A 95 3.59 16.54 -6.02
C GLN A 95 4.52 16.87 -7.20
N ASN A 96 5.80 16.51 -7.10
CA ASN A 96 6.84 16.76 -8.11
C ASN A 96 7.03 15.62 -9.14
N ASP A 97 6.11 14.64 -9.23
CA ASP A 97 6.18 13.50 -10.17
C ASP A 97 7.37 12.54 -9.99
N ILE A 98 8.07 12.61 -8.87
CA ILE A 98 9.25 11.78 -8.57
C ILE A 98 8.86 10.49 -7.82
N GLY A 99 7.74 10.49 -7.11
CA GLY A 99 7.37 9.46 -6.14
C GLY A 99 7.28 8.02 -6.67
N VAL A 100 6.83 7.80 -7.91
CA VAL A 100 6.71 6.43 -8.48
C VAL A 100 8.08 5.79 -8.76
N ALA A 101 9.08 6.60 -9.14
CA ALA A 101 10.41 6.12 -9.48
C ALA A 101 11.39 6.16 -8.29
N ALA A 102 11.08 6.96 -7.26
CA ALA A 102 11.93 7.14 -6.10
C ALA A 102 11.69 6.14 -4.96
N LEU A 103 10.60 5.39 -5.02
CA LEU A 103 10.26 4.32 -4.08
C LEU A 103 10.50 2.95 -4.71
#